data_AF-A0A8J2WIP3-F1
#
_entry.id   AF-A0A8J2WIP3-F1
#
_cell.length_a   1.000
_cell.length_b   1.000
_cell.length_c   1.000
_cell.angle_alpha   90.00
_cell.angle_beta   90.00
_cell.angle_gamma   90.00
#
_symmetry.space_group_name_H-M   'P 1'
#
loop_
_entity.id
_entity.type
_entity.pdbx_description
1 polymer ?
#
loop_
_entity_poly.entity_id
_entity_poly.type
_entity_poly.pdbx_seq_one_letter_code
_entity_poly.pdbx_strand_id
1 'polypeptide(L)'
;MSLIDSFGLQQHVVGPTHERSATHKRHTLDLVMSRQRNHLVSKVCVGRVISDHHPVVCVLDLHPHRWPTKKLLTRSFKSIDWDKFAIDIANLPLQSAPSCDIDGLCLIFMLLSGLDLLLFGP
;
A
#
# COMPACT_ATOMS: atom_id res chain seq x y z
N MET A 1 29.33 -13.64 -5.72
CA MET A 1 28.18 -12.79 -6.13
C MET A 1 28.06 -11.65 -5.13
N SER A 2 27.84 -10.42 -5.61
CA SER A 2 27.64 -9.29 -4.70
C SER A 2 26.21 -9.28 -4.14
N LEU A 3 25.99 -8.59 -3.01
CA LEU A 3 24.66 -8.36 -2.44
C LEU A 3 23.70 -7.70 -3.45
N ILE A 4 24.24 -6.83 -4.30
CA ILE A 4 23.49 -6.13 -5.34
C ILE A 4 22.95 -7.13 -6.37
N ASP A 5 23.81 -8.06 -6.82
CA ASP A 5 23.42 -9.10 -7.79
C ASP A 5 22.41 -10.09 -7.18
N SER A 6 22.61 -10.49 -5.91
CA SER A 6 21.73 -11.46 -5.26
C SER A 6 20.29 -10.97 -5.09
N PHE A 7 20.10 -9.65 -4.99
CA PHE A 7 18.78 -9.03 -4.87
C PHE A 7 18.23 -8.51 -6.21
N GLY A 8 18.97 -8.72 -7.30
CA GLY A 8 18.63 -8.21 -8.64
C GLY A 8 18.48 -6.69 -8.67
N LEU A 9 19.32 -5.99 -7.90
CA LEU A 9 19.35 -4.54 -7.84
C LEU A 9 20.23 -3.99 -8.97
N GLN A 10 19.78 -2.90 -9.57
CA GLN A 10 20.54 -2.11 -10.53
C GLN A 10 20.76 -0.72 -9.96
N GLN A 11 21.98 -0.21 -10.09
CA GLN A 11 22.38 1.13 -9.71
C GLN A 11 22.26 2.07 -10.93
N HIS A 12 21.76 3.29 -10.72
CA HIS A 12 21.39 4.21 -11.81
C HIS A 12 22.21 5.50 -11.89
N VAL A 13 23.06 5.82 -10.91
CA VAL A 13 23.81 7.09 -10.85
C VAL A 13 25.14 6.95 -11.61
N VAL A 14 25.30 7.70 -12.71
CA VAL A 14 26.44 7.57 -13.63
C VAL A 14 27.50 8.67 -13.42
N GLY A 15 27.54 9.30 -12.24
CA GLY A 15 28.43 10.43 -12.00
C GLY A 15 28.88 10.57 -10.55
N PRO A 16 29.92 11.39 -10.30
CA PRO A 16 30.37 11.68 -8.95
C PRO A 16 29.33 12.53 -8.20
N THR A 17 29.01 12.12 -6.98
CA THR A 17 28.05 12.82 -6.12
C THR A 17 28.73 13.59 -5.00
N HIS A 18 30.05 13.44 -4.84
CA HIS A 18 30.81 14.10 -3.79
C HIS A 18 32.11 14.71 -4.33
N GLU A 19 32.34 15.99 -4.04
CA GLU A 19 33.60 16.71 -4.23
C GLU A 19 34.37 16.76 -2.92
N ARG A 20 35.50 16.05 -2.84
CA ARG A 20 36.48 16.32 -1.79
C ARG A 20 37.51 17.31 -2.36
N SER A 21 38.02 18.20 -1.52
CA SER A 21 39.04 19.24 -1.76
C SER A 21 39.95 19.06 -2.99
N ALA A 22 40.38 20.20 -3.57
CA ALA A 22 41.09 20.47 -4.84
C ALA A 22 42.20 19.49 -5.31
N THR A 23 42.65 18.55 -4.47
CA THR A 23 43.69 17.57 -4.75
C THR A 23 43.21 16.10 -4.75
N HIS A 24 41.93 15.80 -4.53
CA HIS A 24 41.47 14.40 -4.48
C HIS A 24 40.24 14.08 -5.35
N LYS A 25 40.30 12.84 -5.86
CA LYS A 25 39.35 12.13 -6.71
C LYS A 25 37.88 12.36 -6.30
N ARG A 26 37.04 12.66 -7.29
CA ARG A 26 35.59 12.73 -7.12
C ARG A 26 35.00 11.32 -6.90
N HIS A 27 34.02 11.19 -6.01
CA HIS A 27 33.44 9.90 -5.62
C HIS A 27 31.93 9.85 -5.88
N THR A 28 31.41 8.64 -6.13
CA THR A 28 29.97 8.35 -6.22
C THR A 28 29.59 7.58 -4.96
N LEU A 29 29.07 8.27 -3.96
CA LEU A 29 28.66 7.69 -2.67
C LEU A 29 27.14 7.64 -2.54
N ASP A 30 26.45 8.56 -3.21
CA ASP A 30 25.01 8.67 -3.21
C ASP A 30 24.43 7.89 -4.39
N LEU A 31 23.59 6.90 -4.09
CA LEU A 31 23.11 5.92 -5.07
C LEU A 31 21.59 5.93 -5.15
N VAL A 32 21.09 5.75 -6.38
CA VAL A 32 19.71 5.37 -6.66
C VAL A 32 19.73 3.94 -7.17
N MET A 33 19.02 3.05 -6.49
CA MET A 33 18.93 1.64 -6.84
C MET A 33 17.48 1.19 -6.97
N SER A 34 17.19 0.35 -7.95
CA SER A 34 15.89 -0.31 -8.10
C SER A 34 16.09 -1.77 -8.50
N ARG A 35 15.05 -2.58 -8.40
CA ARG A 35 15.11 -3.94 -8.98
C ARG A 35 15.14 -3.84 -10.50
N GLN A 36 16.00 -4.62 -11.16
CA GLN A 36 16.17 -4.61 -12.62
C GLN A 36 14.85 -4.91 -13.37
N ARG A 37 13.99 -5.76 -12.77
CA ARG A 37 12.66 -6.10 -13.32
C ARG A 37 11.62 -4.98 -13.22
N ASN A 38 11.90 -3.91 -12.48
CA ASN A 38 10.98 -2.80 -12.28
C ASN A 38 11.51 -1.56 -13.01
N HIS A 39 10.79 -1.09 -14.04
CA HIS A 39 11.05 0.18 -14.72
C HIS A 39 10.57 1.39 -13.90
N LEU A 40 10.90 1.41 -12.60
CA LEU A 40 10.43 2.41 -11.63
C LEU A 40 11.21 3.73 -11.72
N VAL A 41 12.50 3.65 -12.06
CA VAL A 41 13.41 4.80 -12.04
C VAL A 41 13.81 5.13 -13.46
N SER A 42 13.67 6.39 -13.85
CA SER A 42 14.14 6.91 -15.14
C SER A 42 14.77 8.29 -14.99
N LYS A 43 15.44 8.76 -16.06
CA LYS A 43 16.02 10.11 -16.17
C LYS A 43 16.89 10.51 -14.96
N VAL A 44 17.78 9.61 -14.54
CA VAL A 44 18.70 9.89 -13.43
C VAL A 44 19.80 10.84 -13.89
N CYS A 45 20.00 11.93 -13.17
CA CYS A 45 21.08 12.87 -13.41
C CYS A 45 21.72 13.35 -12.10
N VAL A 46 22.99 13.71 -12.19
CA VAL A 46 23.71 14.41 -11.12
C VAL A 46 23.64 15.91 -11.42
N GLY A 47 23.05 16.66 -10.50
CA GLY A 47 22.85 18.10 -10.63
C GLY A 47 24.12 18.90 -10.30
N ARG A 48 23.98 20.23 -10.24
CA ARG A 48 25.09 21.13 -9.89
C ARG A 48 25.40 21.05 -8.40
N VAL A 49 26.67 21.29 -8.09
CA VAL A 49 27.22 21.35 -6.73
C VAL A 49 26.41 22.31 -5.85
N ILE A 50 25.99 21.85 -4.67
CA ILE A 50 25.31 22.67 -3.64
C ILE A 50 26.20 22.81 -2.40
N SER A 51 27.10 21.85 -2.17
CA SER A 51 28.17 21.81 -1.15
C SER A 51 29.27 20.89 -1.68
N ASP A 52 30.08 20.25 -0.83
CA ASP A 52 30.80 19.02 -1.16
C ASP A 52 29.93 17.88 -1.75
N HIS A 53 28.59 18.02 -1.78
CA HIS A 53 27.68 17.11 -2.48
C HIS A 53 27.04 17.70 -3.74
N HIS A 54 26.84 16.83 -4.72
CA HIS A 54 25.97 17.03 -5.87
C HIS A 54 24.65 16.29 -5.66
N PRO A 55 23.50 16.95 -5.89
CA PRO A 55 22.21 16.30 -5.78
C PRO A 55 22.03 15.26 -6.90
N VAL A 56 21.38 14.15 -6.58
CA VAL A 56 20.91 13.17 -7.57
C VAL A 56 19.42 13.39 -7.80
N VAL A 57 19.03 13.66 -9.05
CA VAL A 57 17.64 13.84 -9.45
C VAL A 57 17.23 12.67 -10.33
N CYS A 58 16.03 12.15 -10.12
CA CYS A 58 15.46 11.09 -10.95
C CYS A 58 13.94 11.27 -11.07
N VAL A 59 13.35 10.61 -12.06
CA VAL A 59 11.90 10.48 -12.23
C VAL A 59 11.48 9.10 -11.74
N LEU A 60 10.40 9.06 -10.96
CA LEU A 60 9.76 7.82 -10.52
C LEU A 60 8.53 7.55 -11.39
N ASP A 61 8.60 6.51 -12.21
CA ASP A 61 7.53 6.05 -13.09
C ASP A 61 6.54 5.18 -12.31
N LEU A 62 5.81 5.84 -11.41
CA LEU A 62 4.76 5.21 -10.62
C LEU A 62 3.53 4.99 -11.51
N HIS A 63 3.22 3.72 -11.79
CA HIS A 63 1.93 3.37 -12.34
C HIS A 63 0.91 3.38 -11.18
N PRO A 64 -0.06 4.31 -11.15
CA PRO A 64 -1.03 4.32 -10.09
C PRO A 64 -1.81 3.01 -10.14
N HIS A 65 -1.73 2.24 -9.04
CA HIS A 65 -2.59 1.08 -8.87
C HIS A 65 -4.03 1.58 -8.89
N ARG A 66 -4.88 0.98 -9.75
CA ARG A 66 -6.31 1.27 -9.73
C ARG A 66 -6.85 0.71 -8.42
N TRP A 67 -6.99 1.56 -7.42
CA TRP A 67 -7.61 1.17 -6.15
C TRP A 67 -8.98 0.57 -6.47
N PRO A 68 -9.28 -0.67 -6.03
CA PRO A 68 -10.58 -1.27 -6.28
C PRO A 68 -11.65 -0.37 -5.67
N THR A 69 -12.48 0.24 -6.52
CA THR A 69 -13.60 1.05 -6.07
C THR A 69 -14.77 0.12 -5.76
N LYS A 70 -15.19 0.08 -4.49
CA LYS A 70 -16.42 -0.60 -4.09
C LYS A 70 -17.56 0.41 -4.07
N LYS A 71 -18.69 0.06 -4.68
CA LYS A 71 -19.94 0.80 -4.48
C LYS A 71 -20.52 0.36 -3.14
N LEU A 72 -20.68 1.30 -2.22
CA LEU A 72 -21.34 1.07 -0.94
C LEU A 72 -22.78 1.55 -1.06
N LEU A 73 -23.75 0.66 -0.82
CA LEU A 73 -25.13 1.07 -0.60
C LEU A 73 -25.23 1.56 0.85
N THR A 74 -25.71 2.79 1.02
CA THR A 74 -25.92 3.37 2.34
C THR A 74 -27.39 3.74 2.48
N ARG A 75 -27.90 3.63 3.70
CA ARG A 75 -29.24 4.11 4.07
C ARG A 75 -29.11 5.29 5.01
N SER A 76 -30.11 6.17 5.01
CA SER A 76 -30.17 7.27 5.97
C SER A 76 -30.33 6.72 7.39
N PHE A 77 -29.53 7.20 8.33
CA PHE A 77 -29.64 6.81 9.74
C PHE A 77 -31.02 7.16 10.33
N LYS A 78 -31.63 8.25 9.85
CA LYS A 78 -32.97 8.68 10.26
C LYS A 78 -34.10 7.78 9.75
N SER A 79 -33.81 6.93 8.76
CA SER A 79 -34.78 5.99 8.18
C SER A 79 -34.76 4.63 8.88
N ILE A 80 -33.95 4.46 9.94
CA ILE A 80 -33.88 3.22 10.70
C ILE A 80 -35.09 3.16 11.63
N ASP A 81 -35.88 2.10 11.46
CA ASP A 81 -36.88 1.68 12.45
C ASP A 81 -36.15 1.03 13.62
N TRP A 82 -36.12 1.72 14.76
CA TRP A 82 -35.37 1.29 15.94
C TRP A 82 -35.96 0.07 16.61
N ASP A 83 -37.28 -0.07 16.61
CA ASP A 83 -37.96 -1.20 17.24
C ASP A 83 -37.67 -2.47 16.43
N LYS A 84 -37.80 -2.37 15.11
CA LYS A 84 -37.45 -3.47 14.21
C LYS A 84 -35.96 -3.81 14.29
N PHE A 85 -35.09 -2.81 14.35
CA PHE A 85 -33.65 -3.02 14.47
C PHE A 85 -33.27 -3.75 15.78
N ALA A 86 -33.88 -3.38 16.90
CA ALA A 86 -33.65 -4.04 18.17
C ALA A 86 -34.10 -5.50 18.14
N ILE A 87 -35.26 -5.79 17.53
CA ILE A 87 -35.77 -7.15 17.31
C ILE A 87 -34.81 -7.96 16.43
N ASP A 88 -34.34 -7.36 15.33
CA ASP A 88 -33.40 -8.01 14.41
C ASP A 88 -32.08 -8.36 15.14
N ILE A 89 -31.55 -7.44 15.96
CA ILE A 89 -30.36 -7.69 16.80
C ILE A 89 -30.59 -8.82 17.81
N ALA A 90 -31.74 -8.81 18.49
CA ALA A 90 -32.06 -9.82 19.50
C ALA A 90 -32.16 -11.23 18.90
N ASN A 91 -32.59 -11.33 17.64
CA ASN A 91 -32.75 -12.58 16.92
C ASN A 91 -31.50 -13.01 16.14
N LEU A 92 -30.38 -12.30 16.26
CA LEU A 92 -29.15 -12.69 15.59
C LEU A 92 -28.69 -14.09 16.07
N PRO A 93 -28.27 -14.99 15.16
CA PRO A 93 -27.72 -16.30 15.53
C PRO A 93 -26.54 -16.21 16.51
N LEU A 94 -25.85 -15.06 16.52
CA LEU A 94 -24.76 -14.74 17.44
C LEU A 94 -25.20 -14.76 18.91
N GLN A 95 -26.48 -14.47 19.20
CA GLN A 95 -27.01 -14.47 20.57
C GLN A 95 -27.48 -15.85 21.03
N SER A 96 -27.93 -16.71 20.10
CA SER A 96 -28.51 -18.02 20.42
C SER A 96 -27.48 -19.16 20.38
N ALA A 97 -26.36 -19.02 19.66
CA ALA A 97 -25.31 -20.02 19.58
C ALA A 97 -23.90 -19.38 19.51
N PRO A 98 -23.35 -18.92 20.64
CA PRO A 98 -21.98 -18.41 20.68
C PRO A 98 -21.01 -19.56 20.34
N SER A 99 -20.22 -19.40 19.27
CA SER A 99 -19.11 -20.33 19.03
C SER A 99 -17.94 -20.01 19.95
N CYS A 100 -17.32 -21.06 20.49
CA CYS A 100 -16.11 -20.98 21.30
C CYS A 100 -14.83 -21.15 20.46
N ASP A 101 -14.95 -21.44 19.16
CA ASP A 101 -13.83 -21.68 18.25
C ASP A 101 -13.85 -20.74 17.03
N ILE A 102 -12.67 -20.58 16.41
CA ILE A 102 -12.46 -19.68 15.28
C ILE A 102 -13.29 -20.12 14.07
N ASP A 103 -13.42 -21.43 13.85
CA ASP A 103 -14.15 -21.98 12.70
C ASP A 103 -15.65 -21.68 12.79
N GLY A 104 -16.26 -21.85 13.96
CA GLY A 104 -17.66 -21.48 14.18
C GLY A 104 -17.89 -19.96 14.16
N LEU A 105 -16.93 -19.15 14.63
CA LEU A 105 -17.01 -17.69 14.48
C LEU A 105 -16.92 -17.25 13.01
N CYS A 106 -16.07 -17.89 12.21
CA CYS A 106 -15.99 -17.65 10.76
C CYS A 106 -17.28 -18.06 10.05
N LEU A 107 -17.90 -19.18 10.45
CA LEU A 107 -19.19 -19.61 9.90
C LEU A 107 -20.31 -18.62 10.21
N ILE A 108 -20.38 -18.11 11.45
CA ILE A 108 -21.36 -17.09 11.84
C ILE A 108 -21.12 -15.80 11.04
N PHE A 109 -19.86 -15.37 10.86
CA PHE A 109 -19.53 -14.20 10.05
C PHE A 109 -19.96 -14.36 8.58
N MET A 110 -19.76 -15.53 7.99
CA MET A 110 -20.20 -15.82 6.61
C MET A 110 -21.73 -15.81 6.46
N LEU A 111 -22.47 -16.31 7.46
CA LEU A 111 -23.94 -16.26 7.48
C LEU A 111 -24.46 -14.82 7.60
N LEU A 112 -23.83 -13.99 8.44
CA LEU A 112 -24.19 -12.58 8.61
C LEU A 112 -23.83 -11.73 7.39
N SER A 113 -22.73 -12.02 6.70
CA SER A 113 -22.38 -11.35 5.44
C SER A 113 -23.24 -11.80 4.25
N GLY A 114 -23.89 -12.97 4.33
CA GLY A 114 -24.97 -13.37 3.42
C GLY A 114 -26.31 -12.65 3.67
N LEU A 115 -26.54 -12.15 4.90
CA LEU A 115 -27.71 -11.37 5.29
C LEU A 115 -27.65 -9.90 4.84
N ASP A 116 -26.56 -9.44 4.22
CA ASP A 116 -26.48 -8.14 3.54
C ASP A 116 -27.55 -7.99 2.44
N LEU A 117 -28.13 -9.09 1.91
CA LEU A 117 -29.30 -9.03 1.01
C LEU A 117 -30.65 -8.77 1.71
N LEU A 118 -30.74 -8.93 3.03
CA LEU A 118 -31.98 -8.77 3.79
C LEU A 118 -32.05 -7.44 4.56
N LEU A 119 -30.90 -6.85 4.91
CA LEU A 119 -30.85 -5.49 5.49
C LEU A 119 -30.78 -4.39 4.43
N PHE A 120 -30.36 -4.73 3.20
CA PHE A 120 -30.35 -3.85 2.03
C PHE A 120 -31.25 -4.42 0.92
N GLY A 121 -32.52 -4.68 1.23
CA GLY A 121 -33.55 -4.75 0.19
C GLY A 121 -33.72 -3.39 -0.52
N PRO A 122 -34.31 -3.35 -1.72
CA PRO A 122 -34.56 -2.10 -2.44
C PRO A 122 -35.39 -1.10 -1.62
#